data_AF-A0A170YIS9-F1
#
_entry.id   AF-A0A170YIS9-F1
#
_cell.length_a   1.000
_cell.length_b   1.000
_cell.length_c   1.000
_cell.angle_alpha   90.00
_cell.angle_beta   90.00
_cell.angle_gamma   90.00
#
_symmetry.space_group_name_H-M   'P 1'
#
loop_
_entity.id
_entity.type
_entity.pdbx_description
1 polymer ?
#
loop_
_entity_poly.entity_id
_entity_poly.type
_entity_poly.pdbx_seq_one_letter_code
_entity_poly.pdbx_strand_id
1 'polypeptide(L)'
;PSSDMLAIQCLVYLISIFTNVYGQTMLGLLVGDTCKGSGGTAWKCEYLKNCPQIGDFRSNRPAICTFQGIDPIICCPPARAQRNQDDRALVSNGNAAKSCKILGEIKCQRRPGGRRRIIRERMSRAIIVAGGEDAPPRIYTYMVLIGYGNADTKTWNCGGSLLSEKWVLSAAHCSSLGSLGPARWARVG
;
A
#
# COMPACT_ATOMS: atom_id res chain seq x y z
N PRO A 1 49.85 -0.78 -3.99
CA PRO A 1 49.11 -0.78 -2.70
C PRO A 1 48.09 0.37 -2.53
N SER A 2 48.21 1.49 -3.26
CA SER A 2 47.33 2.67 -3.10
C SER A 2 46.11 2.70 -4.03
N SER A 3 46.14 2.00 -5.17
CA SER A 3 45.02 1.92 -6.13
C SER A 3 43.89 1.01 -5.65
N ASP A 4 44.23 -0.11 -5.00
CA ASP A 4 43.25 -1.09 -4.53
C ASP A 4 42.45 -0.57 -3.34
N MET A 5 43.06 0.27 -2.50
CA MET A 5 42.41 0.88 -1.34
C MET A 5 41.32 1.88 -1.76
N LEU A 6 41.57 2.67 -2.81
CA LEU A 6 40.57 3.56 -3.41
C LEU A 6 39.41 2.80 -4.05
N ALA A 7 39.70 1.69 -4.74
CA ALA A 7 38.67 0.84 -5.33
C ALA A 7 37.76 0.21 -4.26
N ILE A 8 38.32 -0.26 -3.15
CA ILE A 8 37.57 -0.80 -2.01
C ILE A 8 36.72 0.31 -1.35
N GLN A 9 37.28 1.51 -1.16
CA GLN A 9 36.54 2.64 -0.61
C GLN A 9 35.33 3.02 -1.48
N CYS A 10 35.51 3.06 -2.81
CA CYS A 10 34.43 3.32 -3.76
C CYS A 10 33.37 2.22 -3.76
N LEU A 11 33.78 0.95 -3.65
CA LEU A 11 32.85 -0.18 -3.63
C LEU A 11 31.98 -0.16 -2.36
N VAL A 12 32.56 0.16 -1.20
CA VAL A 12 31.81 0.34 0.05
C VAL A 12 30.85 1.54 -0.05
N TYR A 13 31.29 2.65 -0.66
CA TYR A 13 30.44 3.83 -0.87
C TYR A 13 29.25 3.53 -1.79
N LEU A 14 29.48 2.79 -2.87
CA LEU A 14 28.42 2.38 -3.80
C LEU A 14 27.43 1.42 -3.14
N ILE A 15 27.90 0.42 -2.39
CA ILE A 15 27.03 -0.49 -1.62
C ILE A 15 26.17 0.31 -0.63
N SER A 16 26.76 1.30 0.06
CA SER A 16 26.04 2.16 1.01
C SER A 16 24.93 2.99 0.35
N ILE A 17 25.15 3.46 -0.89
CA ILE A 17 24.15 4.20 -1.67
C ILE A 17 23.02 3.26 -2.12
N PHE A 18 23.32 2.01 -2.50
CA PHE A 18 22.31 1.03 -2.91
C PHE A 18 21.48 0.46 -1.75
N THR A 19 21.99 0.46 -0.51
CA THR A 19 21.24 0.00 0.67
C THR A 19 20.32 1.07 1.28
N ASN A 20 20.34 2.31 0.79
CA ASN A 20 19.41 3.37 1.23
C ASN A 20 18.02 3.23 0.58
N VAL A 21 17.50 2.01 0.57
CA VAL A 21 16.06 1.79 0.42
C VAL A 21 15.46 2.02 1.80
N TYR A 22 14.83 3.18 1.99
CA TYR A 22 13.98 3.48 3.15
C TYR A 22 12.73 2.60 3.13
N GLY A 23 12.91 1.29 3.30
CA GLY A 23 11.84 0.38 3.69
C GLY A 23 11.55 0.59 5.17
N GLN A 24 10.28 0.49 5.58
CA GLN A 24 9.96 0.39 7.01
C GLN A 24 10.75 -0.79 7.58
N THR A 25 11.65 -0.52 8.52
CA THR A 25 12.49 -1.54 9.15
C THR A 25 11.58 -2.54 9.85
N MET A 26 11.54 -3.77 9.35
CA MET A 26 10.84 -4.85 10.02
C MET A 26 11.62 -5.26 11.26
N LEU A 27 10.95 -5.42 12.40
CA LEU A 27 11.61 -5.79 13.66
C LEU A 27 12.05 -7.26 13.69
N GLY A 28 11.50 -8.11 12.80
CA GLY A 28 11.78 -9.54 12.79
C GLY A 28 11.16 -10.31 13.96
N LEU A 29 10.16 -9.73 14.62
CA LEU A 29 9.51 -10.29 15.81
C LEU A 29 8.22 -11.05 15.44
N LEU A 30 7.95 -12.15 16.14
CA LEU A 30 6.78 -12.99 15.96
C LEU A 30 5.62 -12.56 16.88
N VAL A 31 4.45 -13.17 16.68
CA VAL A 31 3.28 -12.92 17.53
C VAL A 31 3.59 -13.22 18.99
N GLY A 32 3.29 -12.28 19.89
CA GLY A 32 3.51 -12.37 21.33
C GLY A 32 4.83 -11.74 21.82
N ASP A 33 5.78 -11.48 20.93
CA ASP A 33 7.07 -10.87 21.28
C ASP A 33 6.91 -9.43 21.76
N THR A 34 7.77 -9.01 22.68
CA THR A 34 7.77 -7.63 23.19
C THR A 34 8.49 -6.72 22.20
N CYS A 35 7.76 -5.77 21.62
CA CYS A 35 8.28 -4.84 20.61
C CYS A 35 8.61 -3.46 21.17
N LYS A 36 8.02 -3.07 22.32
CA LYS A 36 8.30 -1.78 22.97
C LYS A 36 7.95 -1.84 24.46
N GLY A 37 8.74 -1.17 25.30
CA GLY A 37 8.51 -1.10 26.75
C GLY A 37 8.97 -2.36 27.49
N SER A 38 8.82 -2.35 28.82
CA SER A 38 9.24 -3.45 29.70
C SER A 38 8.22 -3.67 30.82
N GLY A 39 8.01 -4.93 31.22
CA GLY A 39 7.07 -5.30 32.29
C GLY A 39 5.58 -5.17 31.92
N GLY A 40 4.74 -4.76 32.87
CA GLY A 40 3.27 -4.69 32.71
C GLY A 40 2.73 -3.64 31.74
N THR A 41 3.62 -2.83 31.14
CA THR A 41 3.31 -1.83 30.09
C THR A 41 3.89 -2.20 28.72
N ALA A 42 4.41 -3.42 28.58
CA ALA A 42 5.01 -3.93 27.36
C ALA A 42 4.00 -4.01 26.22
N TRP A 43 4.40 -3.48 25.06
CA TRP A 43 3.72 -3.62 23.79
C TRP A 43 4.13 -4.93 23.17
N LYS A 44 3.17 -5.63 22.57
CA LYS A 44 3.39 -6.96 21.99
C LYS A 44 3.04 -6.98 20.51
N CYS A 45 3.78 -7.78 19.76
CA CYS A 45 3.50 -8.05 18.36
C CYS A 45 2.22 -8.88 18.23
N GLU A 46 1.26 -8.39 17.45
CA GLU A 46 -0.06 -9.01 17.32
C GLU A 46 -0.65 -8.69 15.94
N TYR A 47 -1.66 -9.46 15.50
CA TYR A 47 -2.33 -9.16 14.23
C TYR A 47 -3.14 -7.86 14.34
N LEU A 48 -3.23 -7.12 13.23
CA LEU A 48 -4.02 -5.90 13.15
C LEU A 48 -5.47 -6.06 13.64
N LYS A 49 -6.13 -7.17 13.29
CA LYS A 49 -7.50 -7.52 13.73
C LYS A 49 -7.66 -7.64 15.26
N ASN A 50 -6.59 -7.96 15.95
CA ASN A 50 -6.53 -8.17 17.40
C ASN A 50 -6.07 -6.91 18.14
N CYS A 51 -5.86 -5.81 17.40
CA CYS A 51 -5.30 -4.56 17.89
C CYS A 51 -6.28 -3.39 17.71
N PRO A 52 -7.28 -3.25 18.60
CA PRO A 52 -8.37 -2.28 18.41
C PRO A 52 -7.97 -0.82 18.58
N GLN A 53 -6.76 -0.54 19.07
CA GLN A 53 -6.31 0.80 19.53
C GLN A 53 -5.37 1.51 18.55
N ILE A 54 -5.09 0.92 17.39
CA ILE A 54 -4.28 1.60 16.39
C ILE A 54 -5.23 2.52 15.62
N GLY A 55 -5.26 3.78 16.06
CA GLY A 55 -6.09 4.84 15.49
C GLY A 55 -5.73 5.15 14.03
N ASP A 56 -5.66 6.43 13.66
CA ASP A 56 -5.40 6.80 12.27
C ASP A 56 -3.94 6.47 11.84
N PHE A 57 -3.80 5.53 10.92
CA PHE A 57 -2.52 5.16 10.28
C PHE A 57 -1.86 6.29 9.50
N ARG A 58 -2.57 7.39 9.23
CA ARG A 58 -1.97 8.60 8.66
C ARG A 58 -1.05 9.31 9.65
N SER A 59 -1.45 9.38 10.92
CA SER A 59 -0.71 10.08 11.98
C SER A 59 0.12 9.14 12.85
N ASN A 60 -0.29 7.88 12.99
CA ASN A 60 0.39 6.90 13.83
C ASN A 60 0.56 5.57 13.09
N ARG A 61 1.70 5.41 12.41
CA ARG A 61 2.06 4.14 11.77
C ARG A 61 2.75 3.23 12.80
N PRO A 62 2.11 2.13 13.23
CA PRO A 62 2.74 1.20 14.17
C PRO A 62 3.97 0.57 13.52
N ALA A 63 4.96 0.23 14.35
CA ALA A 63 6.09 -0.56 13.88
C ALA A 63 5.61 -1.94 13.42
N ILE A 64 6.06 -2.36 12.25
CA ILE A 64 5.78 -3.68 11.70
C ILE A 64 6.78 -4.66 12.31
N CYS A 65 6.27 -5.66 13.02
CA CYS A 65 7.08 -6.72 13.58
C CYS A 65 7.56 -7.66 12.47
N THR A 66 6.62 -8.24 11.72
CA THR A 66 6.88 -9.11 10.57
C THR A 66 5.62 -9.22 9.70
N PHE A 67 5.67 -9.97 8.61
CA PHE A 67 4.49 -10.36 7.83
C PHE A 67 4.26 -11.86 7.90
N GLN A 68 2.99 -12.25 7.97
CA GLN A 68 2.58 -13.61 7.71
C GLN A 68 1.73 -13.62 6.44
N GLY A 69 2.36 -13.95 5.31
CA GLY A 69 1.73 -13.79 4.00
C GLY A 69 1.50 -12.32 3.68
N ILE A 70 0.23 -11.91 3.55
CA ILE A 70 -0.16 -10.51 3.33
C ILE A 70 -0.55 -9.78 4.62
N ASP A 71 -0.71 -10.51 5.74
CA ASP A 71 -1.15 -9.94 7.00
C ASP A 71 0.05 -9.34 7.76
N PRO A 72 0.03 -8.02 8.07
CA PRO A 72 1.07 -7.42 8.89
C PRO A 72 0.86 -7.78 10.36
N ILE A 73 1.93 -8.24 11.01
CA ILE A 73 2.02 -8.34 12.46
C ILE A 73 2.64 -7.04 12.95
N ILE A 74 1.95 -6.34 13.85
CA ILE A 74 2.29 -4.97 14.26
C ILE A 74 2.45 -4.87 15.77
N CYS A 75 3.20 -3.86 16.20
CA CYS A 75 3.43 -3.60 17.62
C CYS A 75 2.21 -2.95 18.28
N CYS A 76 1.55 -3.67 19.17
CA CYS A 76 0.29 -3.29 19.80
C CYS A 76 0.43 -2.87 21.27
N PRO A 77 -0.35 -1.87 21.73
CA PRO A 77 -0.33 -1.44 23.13
C PRO A 77 -0.87 -2.53 24.06
N PRO A 78 -0.50 -2.50 25.36
CA PRO A 78 -0.96 -3.48 26.34
C PRO A 78 -2.49 -3.45 26.53
N ALA A 79 -3.08 -4.59 26.91
CA ALA A 79 -4.54 -4.79 27.03
C ALA A 79 -5.26 -3.75 27.91
N ARG A 80 -4.59 -3.13 28.89
CA ARG A 80 -5.18 -2.06 29.71
C ARG A 80 -5.48 -0.77 28.93
N ALA A 81 -4.82 -0.57 27.79
CA ALA A 81 -5.13 0.50 26.85
C ALA A 81 -6.33 0.16 25.96
N GLN A 82 -6.73 -1.12 25.81
CA GLN A 82 -7.78 -1.59 24.90
C GLN A 82 -9.23 -1.30 25.36
N ARG A 83 -9.44 -0.34 26.26
CA ARG A 83 -10.74 -0.08 26.92
C ARG A 83 -11.68 0.87 26.15
N ASN A 84 -11.53 1.03 24.85
CA ASN A 84 -12.60 1.59 24.02
C ASN A 84 -13.25 0.47 23.21
N GLN A 85 -14.35 -0.07 23.73
CA GLN A 85 -15.21 -1.05 23.06
C GLN A 85 -15.90 -0.49 21.81
N ASP A 86 -15.87 0.83 21.62
CA ASP A 86 -16.59 1.55 20.57
C ASP A 86 -15.92 1.43 19.19
N ASP A 87 -14.61 1.17 19.12
CA ASP A 87 -13.85 1.14 17.87
C ASP A 87 -14.11 -0.13 17.02
N ARG A 88 -14.44 -1.27 17.66
CA ARG A 88 -14.80 -2.51 16.93
C ARG A 88 -16.18 -2.43 16.28
N ALA A 89 -17.11 -1.67 16.87
CA ALA A 89 -18.41 -1.38 16.26
C ALA A 89 -18.25 -0.46 15.04
N LEU A 90 -17.30 0.47 15.06
CA LEU A 90 -17.00 1.39 13.95
C LEU A 90 -16.40 0.69 12.71
N VAL A 91 -15.55 -0.34 12.89
CA VAL A 91 -14.97 -1.10 11.76
C VAL A 91 -16.00 -2.03 11.11
N SER A 92 -16.90 -2.63 11.90
CA SER A 92 -17.94 -3.56 11.40
C SER A 92 -19.16 -2.86 10.80
N ASN A 93 -19.51 -1.66 11.29
CA ASN A 93 -20.63 -0.84 10.79
C ASN A 93 -20.19 0.41 10.01
N GLY A 94 -18.90 0.57 9.77
CA GLY A 94 -18.35 1.70 9.02
C GLY A 94 -18.79 1.68 7.56
N ASN A 95 -18.80 2.87 6.94
CA ASN A 95 -19.21 3.04 5.54
C ASN A 95 -18.38 2.17 4.56
N ALA A 96 -17.13 1.90 4.89
CA ALA A 96 -16.26 0.99 4.13
C ALA A 96 -16.71 -0.48 4.23
N ALA A 97 -17.07 -0.96 5.42
CA ALA A 97 -17.58 -2.32 5.62
C ALA A 97 -18.97 -2.51 4.97
N LYS A 98 -19.82 -1.48 5.03
CA LYS A 98 -21.11 -1.46 4.31
C LYS A 98 -20.91 -1.49 2.79
N SER A 99 -19.96 -0.71 2.25
CA SER A 99 -19.64 -0.74 0.82
C SER A 99 -19.03 -2.08 0.39
N CYS A 100 -18.22 -2.72 1.24
CA CYS A 100 -17.66 -4.04 0.97
C CYS A 100 -18.74 -5.13 0.84
N LYS A 101 -19.82 -5.07 1.65
CA LYS A 101 -20.99 -5.96 1.48
C LYS A 101 -21.71 -5.75 0.14
N ILE A 102 -21.80 -4.51 -0.34
CA ILE A 102 -22.43 -4.17 -1.62
C ILE A 102 -21.55 -4.60 -2.82
N LEU A 103 -20.23 -4.43 -2.70
CA LEU A 103 -19.25 -4.86 -3.71
C LEU A 103 -19.00 -6.37 -3.73
N GLY A 104 -19.37 -7.10 -2.67
CA GLY A 104 -19.22 -8.56 -2.56
C GLY A 104 -20.07 -9.36 -3.55
N GLU A 105 -21.06 -8.74 -4.18
CA GLU A 105 -21.86 -9.36 -5.26
C GLU A 105 -21.26 -9.17 -6.65
N ILE A 106 -20.23 -8.32 -6.80
CA ILE A 106 -19.47 -8.21 -8.05
C ILE A 106 -18.60 -9.47 -8.18
N LYS A 107 -19.09 -10.46 -8.94
CA LYS A 107 -18.28 -11.61 -9.35
C LYS A 107 -17.02 -11.09 -10.05
N CYS A 108 -15.86 -11.26 -9.43
CA CYS A 108 -14.57 -11.15 -10.10
C CYS A 108 -14.53 -12.19 -11.24
N GLN A 109 -14.98 -11.82 -12.44
CA GLN A 109 -14.94 -12.72 -13.58
C GLN A 109 -13.49 -12.90 -14.03
N ARG A 110 -12.91 -14.06 -13.72
CA ARG A 110 -11.68 -14.53 -14.37
C ARG A 110 -12.01 -14.84 -15.83
N ARG A 111 -11.43 -14.10 -16.78
CA ARG A 111 -11.47 -14.50 -18.19
C ARG A 111 -10.54 -15.70 -18.43
N PRO A 112 -10.99 -16.76 -19.11
CA PRO A 112 -10.13 -17.87 -19.49
C PRO A 112 -9.27 -17.50 -20.73
N GLY A 113 -7.95 -17.66 -20.60
CA GLY A 113 -6.88 -17.65 -21.60
C GLY A 113 -7.12 -17.06 -23.01
N GLY A 114 -6.55 -15.87 -23.27
CA GLY A 114 -6.37 -15.33 -24.63
C GLY A 114 -4.97 -15.64 -25.21
N ARG A 115 -4.93 -16.05 -26.49
CA ARG A 115 -3.70 -16.40 -27.23
C ARG A 115 -2.88 -15.14 -27.56
N ARG A 116 -1.56 -15.20 -27.34
CA ARG A 116 -0.60 -14.09 -27.53
C ARG A 116 -0.30 -13.86 -29.01
N ARG A 117 -0.33 -12.59 -29.45
CA ARG A 117 0.35 -12.11 -30.66
C ARG A 117 1.30 -11.00 -30.26
N ILE A 118 2.60 -11.19 -30.47
CA ILE A 118 3.63 -10.21 -30.11
C ILE A 118 3.74 -9.20 -31.26
N ILE A 119 3.25 -7.98 -31.05
CA ILE A 119 3.53 -6.85 -31.94
C ILE A 119 4.67 -6.05 -31.30
N ARG A 120 5.82 -6.00 -31.96
CA ARG A 120 6.97 -5.19 -31.55
C ARG A 120 6.82 -3.79 -32.13
N GLU A 121 6.30 -2.84 -31.34
CA GLU A 121 6.45 -1.41 -31.64
C GLU A 121 6.80 -0.59 -30.39
N ARG A 122 7.41 0.57 -30.66
CA ARG A 122 8.15 1.47 -29.75
C ARG A 122 7.45 1.72 -28.40
N MET A 123 8.24 1.60 -27.33
CA MET A 123 7.82 1.81 -25.95
C MET A 123 7.55 3.29 -25.66
N SER A 124 6.30 3.70 -25.84
CA SER A 124 5.76 4.96 -25.33
C SER A 124 5.63 4.87 -23.80
N ARG A 125 5.89 5.96 -23.06
CA ARG A 125 5.63 6.07 -21.60
C ARG A 125 4.12 6.12 -21.27
N ALA A 126 3.32 5.37 -22.00
CA ALA A 126 1.91 5.17 -21.71
C ALA A 126 1.78 4.08 -20.65
N ILE A 127 0.70 4.09 -19.88
CA ILE A 127 0.31 2.94 -19.06
C ILE A 127 -0.08 1.83 -20.06
N ILE A 128 0.84 0.88 -20.29
CA ILE A 128 0.62 -0.20 -21.25
C ILE A 128 0.14 -1.43 -20.48
N VAL A 129 -1.02 -1.95 -20.89
CA VAL A 129 -1.47 -3.29 -20.52
C VAL A 129 -0.86 -4.27 -21.53
N ALA A 130 0.20 -4.98 -21.14
CA ALA A 130 0.91 -5.88 -22.05
C ALA A 130 0.10 -7.17 -22.32
N GLY A 131 -0.18 -7.44 -23.59
CA GLY A 131 -0.81 -8.70 -24.02
C GLY A 131 -2.31 -8.81 -23.74
N GLY A 132 -2.99 -7.70 -23.46
CA GLY A 132 -4.45 -7.60 -23.35
C GLY A 132 -5.12 -7.10 -24.63
N GLU A 133 -6.44 -6.93 -24.56
CA GLU A 133 -7.25 -6.20 -25.55
C GLU A 133 -7.83 -4.95 -24.90
N ASP A 134 -8.17 -3.95 -25.71
CA ASP A 134 -8.80 -2.73 -25.21
C ASP A 134 -10.13 -3.07 -24.52
N ALA A 135 -10.29 -2.59 -23.29
CA ALA A 135 -11.54 -2.73 -22.58
C ALA A 135 -12.61 -1.85 -23.24
N PRO A 136 -13.81 -2.38 -23.52
CA PRO A 136 -14.94 -1.56 -23.92
C PRO A 136 -15.17 -0.38 -22.95
N PRO A 137 -15.56 0.79 -23.45
CA PRO A 137 -15.76 1.95 -22.60
C PRO A 137 -16.83 1.67 -21.54
N ARG A 138 -16.60 2.14 -20.31
CA ARG A 138 -17.56 2.13 -19.18
C ARG A 138 -17.98 0.76 -18.64
N ILE A 139 -17.30 -0.34 -18.97
CA ILE A 139 -17.64 -1.66 -18.40
C ILE A 139 -17.00 -1.90 -17.02
N TYR A 140 -15.84 -1.30 -16.77
CA TYR A 140 -15.13 -1.38 -15.49
C TYR A 140 -15.31 -0.08 -14.72
N THR A 141 -16.54 0.17 -14.26
CA THR A 141 -16.94 1.42 -13.61
C THR A 141 -16.23 1.71 -12.29
N TYR A 142 -15.64 0.70 -11.68
CA TYR A 142 -14.80 0.83 -10.49
C TYR A 142 -13.37 1.29 -10.80
N MET A 143 -12.96 1.37 -12.07
CA MET A 143 -11.60 1.73 -12.44
C MET A 143 -11.37 3.26 -12.30
N VAL A 144 -10.29 3.64 -11.63
CA VAL A 144 -9.96 5.05 -11.35
C VAL A 144 -8.56 5.39 -11.85
N LEU A 145 -8.42 6.54 -12.49
CA LEU A 145 -7.12 7.17 -12.77
C LEU A 145 -6.81 8.21 -11.71
N ILE A 146 -5.61 8.14 -11.15
CA ILE A 146 -5.11 9.04 -10.10
C ILE A 146 -4.13 10.04 -10.71
N GLY A 147 -4.40 11.32 -10.46
CA GLY A 147 -3.69 12.45 -11.05
C GLY A 147 -2.95 13.31 -10.02
N TYR A 148 -1.85 13.91 -10.47
CA TYR A 148 -0.91 14.71 -9.70
C TYR A 148 -0.69 16.08 -10.36
N GLY A 149 -0.26 17.09 -9.61
CA GLY A 149 -0.04 18.45 -10.11
C GLY A 149 -1.28 19.36 -10.06
N ASN A 150 -1.19 20.51 -10.70
CA ASN A 150 -2.27 21.52 -10.74
C ASN A 150 -3.31 21.19 -11.81
N ALA A 151 -4.44 21.90 -11.83
CA ALA A 151 -5.54 21.62 -12.75
C ALA A 151 -5.10 21.62 -14.22
N ASP A 152 -4.20 22.52 -14.61
CA ASP A 152 -3.73 22.68 -15.99
C ASP A 152 -2.57 21.73 -16.34
N THR A 153 -1.80 21.30 -15.34
CA THR A 153 -0.60 20.44 -15.50
C THR A 153 -0.79 19.02 -15.00
N LYS A 154 -2.06 18.62 -14.78
CA LYS A 154 -2.39 17.32 -14.19
C LYS A 154 -1.86 16.17 -15.03
N THR A 155 -1.12 15.28 -14.38
CA THR A 155 -0.55 14.08 -15.01
C THR A 155 -1.14 12.83 -14.36
N TRP A 156 -1.58 11.85 -15.17
CA TRP A 156 -2.20 10.60 -14.72
C TRP A 156 -1.17 9.47 -14.67
N ASN A 157 -0.74 9.09 -13.46
CA ASN A 157 0.40 8.16 -13.30
C ASN A 157 0.12 6.96 -12.39
N CYS A 158 -1.07 6.89 -11.79
CA CYS A 158 -1.46 5.75 -10.97
C CYS A 158 -2.90 5.32 -11.28
N GLY A 159 -3.18 4.05 -11.02
CA GLY A 159 -4.53 3.50 -11.02
C GLY A 159 -5.08 3.36 -9.60
N GLY A 160 -6.39 3.19 -9.51
CA GLY A 160 -7.08 2.86 -8.26
C GLY A 160 -8.41 2.18 -8.51
N SER A 161 -9.07 1.72 -7.45
CA SER A 161 -10.39 1.12 -7.51
C SER A 161 -11.35 1.90 -6.61
N LEU A 162 -12.50 2.29 -7.16
CA LEU A 162 -13.54 2.97 -6.39
C LEU A 162 -14.14 2.00 -5.38
N LEU A 163 -13.93 2.27 -4.10
CA LEU A 163 -14.46 1.47 -3.00
C LEU A 163 -15.80 2.02 -2.51
N SER A 164 -15.98 3.34 -2.57
CA SER A 164 -17.23 4.02 -2.26
C SER A 164 -17.22 5.41 -2.90
N GLU A 165 -18.32 6.15 -2.77
CA GLU A 165 -18.48 7.52 -3.31
C GLU A 165 -17.34 8.48 -2.93
N LYS A 166 -16.65 8.24 -1.81
CA LYS A 166 -15.60 9.13 -1.29
C LYS A 166 -14.24 8.45 -1.14
N TRP A 167 -14.10 7.18 -1.52
CA TRP A 167 -12.89 6.41 -1.26
C TRP A 167 -12.42 5.64 -2.48
N VAL A 168 -11.16 5.87 -2.86
CA VAL A 168 -10.43 5.14 -3.89
C VAL A 168 -9.30 4.34 -3.21
N LEU A 169 -9.26 3.04 -3.47
CA LEU A 169 -8.19 2.15 -3.06
C LEU A 169 -7.06 2.20 -4.09
N SER A 170 -5.80 2.33 -3.64
CA SER A 170 -4.62 2.34 -4.52
C SER A 170 -3.37 1.90 -3.74
N ALA A 171 -2.21 1.88 -4.40
CA ALA A 171 -0.94 1.58 -3.77
C ALA A 171 -0.43 2.75 -2.90
N ALA A 172 0.28 2.46 -1.82
CA ALA A 172 0.82 3.49 -0.92
C ALA A 172 1.74 4.47 -1.64
N HIS A 173 2.58 4.00 -2.57
CA HIS A 173 3.47 4.87 -3.35
C HIS A 173 2.71 5.78 -4.34
N CYS A 174 1.43 5.50 -4.63
CA CYS A 174 0.58 6.38 -5.41
C CYS A 174 0.02 7.55 -4.59
N SER A 175 0.17 7.55 -3.25
CA SER A 175 -0.28 8.68 -2.43
C SER A 175 0.52 9.97 -2.68
N SER A 176 1.79 9.83 -3.04
CA SER A 176 2.68 10.92 -3.44
C SER A 176 3.80 10.40 -4.33
N LEU A 177 3.97 11.00 -5.50
CA LEU A 177 4.99 10.63 -6.47
C LEU A 177 6.07 11.71 -6.51
N GLY A 178 7.25 11.45 -5.94
CA GLY A 178 8.47 12.26 -6.05
C GLY A 178 8.27 13.72 -6.47
N SER A 179 8.63 14.05 -7.71
CA SER A 179 8.55 15.40 -8.29
C SER A 179 7.14 15.90 -8.62
N LEU A 180 6.14 15.03 -8.67
CA LEU A 180 4.74 15.37 -8.97
C LEU A 180 3.93 15.71 -7.71
N GLY A 181 4.45 15.35 -6.53
CA GLY A 181 3.83 15.62 -5.24
C GLY A 181 2.65 14.70 -4.92
N PRO A 182 1.74 15.13 -4.03
CA PRO A 182 0.63 14.30 -3.57
C PRO A 182 -0.40 14.07 -4.68
N ALA A 183 -1.15 12.97 -4.57
CA ALA A 183 -2.33 12.74 -5.40
C ALA A 183 -3.38 13.83 -5.12
N ARG A 184 -3.92 14.46 -6.17
CA ARG A 184 -4.89 15.57 -6.07
C ARG A 184 -6.16 15.35 -6.89
N TRP A 185 -6.13 14.46 -7.87
CA TRP A 185 -7.23 14.26 -8.81
C TRP A 185 -7.58 12.79 -8.91
N ALA A 186 -8.87 12.51 -9.07
CA ALA A 186 -9.37 11.19 -9.40
C ALA A 186 -10.32 11.34 -10.61
N ARG A 187 -10.10 10.54 -11.66
CA ARG A 187 -11.02 10.41 -12.79
C ARG A 187 -11.68 9.04 -12.72
N VAL A 188 -13.01 9.05 -12.76
CA VAL A 188 -13.88 7.88 -12.63
C VAL A 188 -14.79 7.83 -13.87
N GLY A 189 -15.18 6.61 -14.31
CA GLY A 189 -16.11 6.38 -15.42
C GLY A 189 -15.45 6.16 -16.78
#